data_AF-A0A662GMP5-F1
#
_entry.id   AF-A0A662GMP5-F1
#
_cell.length_a   1.000
_cell.length_b   1.000
_cell.length_c   1.000
_cell.angle_alpha   90.00
_cell.angle_beta   90.00
_cell.angle_gamma   90.00
#
_symmetry.space_group_name_H-M   'P 1'
#
loop_
_entity.id
_entity.type
_entity.pdbx_description
1 polymer ?
#
loop_
_entity_poly.entity_id
_entity_poly.type
_entity_poly.pdbx_seq_one_letter_code
_entity_poly.pdbx_strand_id
1 'polypeptide(L)'
;MGVAKIRFSNTTETHILKTNVTNLCVRVLGERNQNLKNAKVTIVLPRVTLTLLTDDNGYALFKQIPSGNWTLNIEYKNLREETVANTATPDCLIVKFKVFIEFYNFILPRDLVYNLAIGIISLWILLIVAIILRYRVGR
;
A
#
# COMPACT_ATOMS: atom_id res chain seq x y z
N MET A 1 -25.38 58.82 8.29
CA MET A 1 -24.74 57.92 9.26
C MET A 1 -24.90 56.50 8.72
N GLY A 2 -23.83 55.90 8.20
CA GLY A 2 -23.89 54.60 7.51
C GLY A 2 -23.48 53.47 8.45
N VAL A 3 -24.20 52.34 8.39
CA VAL A 3 -23.87 51.14 9.17
C VAL A 3 -23.35 50.08 8.21
N ALA A 4 -22.08 49.72 8.34
CA ALA A 4 -21.52 48.55 7.67
C ALA A 4 -21.73 47.32 8.54
N LYS A 5 -22.51 46.35 8.05
CA LYS A 5 -22.55 45.00 8.62
C LYS A 5 -21.59 44.13 7.83
N ILE A 6 -20.42 43.88 8.40
CA ILE A 6 -19.44 42.93 7.88
C ILE A 6 -19.47 41.72 8.80
N ARG A 7 -19.82 40.55 8.23
CA ARG A 7 -19.88 39.28 8.95
C ARG A 7 -18.82 38.35 8.36
N PHE A 8 -17.70 38.19 9.06
CA PHE A 8 -16.74 37.12 8.77
C PHE A 8 -16.82 36.10 9.90
N SER A 9 -17.56 35.03 9.63
CA SER A 9 -17.76 33.88 10.52
C SER A 9 -16.65 32.85 10.33
N ASN A 10 -15.39 33.24 10.52
CA ASN A 10 -14.33 32.23 10.60
C ASN A 10 -14.31 31.64 12.01
N THR A 11 -15.31 30.81 12.30
CA THR A 11 -15.33 30.00 13.51
C THR A 11 -14.43 28.80 13.22
N THR A 12 -13.15 28.90 13.60
CA THR A 12 -12.32 27.70 13.82
C THR A 12 -12.89 26.99 15.04
N GLU A 13 -13.99 26.28 14.84
CA GLU A 13 -14.70 25.55 15.88
C GLU A 13 -13.84 24.34 16.25
N THR A 14 -12.94 24.53 17.21
CA THR A 14 -12.16 23.44 17.80
C THR A 14 -13.10 22.55 18.61
N HIS A 15 -13.62 21.51 17.97
CA HIS A 15 -14.32 20.43 18.64
C HIS A 15 -13.30 19.55 19.36
N ILE A 16 -13.14 19.77 20.67
CA ILE A 16 -12.30 18.94 21.53
C ILE A 16 -13.07 17.65 21.83
N LEU A 17 -12.78 16.59 21.08
CA LEU A 17 -13.29 15.25 21.38
C LEU A 17 -12.52 14.68 22.57
N LYS A 18 -13.12 14.67 23.76
CA LYS A 18 -12.59 13.93 24.92
C LYS A 18 -12.82 12.44 24.68
N THR A 19 -11.78 11.75 24.26
CA THR A 19 -11.79 10.32 23.98
C THR A 19 -10.44 9.72 24.35
N ASN A 20 -10.41 8.42 24.59
CA ASN A 20 -9.15 7.72 24.76
C ASN A 20 -8.43 7.72 23.40
N VAL A 21 -7.18 8.21 23.37
CA VAL A 21 -6.38 8.28 22.15
C VAL A 21 -5.29 7.22 22.19
N THR A 22 -5.05 6.63 21.04
CA THR A 22 -4.08 5.55 20.88
C THR A 22 -3.43 5.67 19.51
N ASN A 23 -2.39 4.87 19.29
CA ASN A 23 -1.66 4.83 18.03
C ASN A 23 -2.15 3.62 17.23
N LEU A 24 -2.42 3.82 15.95
CA LEU A 24 -2.76 2.74 15.05
C LEU A 24 -1.57 2.43 14.14
N CYS A 25 -1.08 1.20 14.26
CA CYS A 25 -0.02 0.67 13.42
C CYS A 25 -0.61 -0.21 12.31
N VAL A 26 -0.27 0.10 11.06
CA VAL A 26 -0.65 -0.70 9.88
C VAL A 26 0.64 -1.12 9.17
N ARG A 27 0.76 -2.41 8.87
CA ARG A 27 1.87 -2.99 8.12
C ARG A 27 1.36 -3.56 6.80
N VAL A 28 1.88 -3.05 5.69
CA VAL A 28 1.49 -3.46 4.33
C VAL A 28 2.57 -4.35 3.74
N LEU A 29 2.18 -5.56 3.35
CA LEU A 29 3.06 -6.59 2.80
C LEU A 29 2.58 -7.06 1.43
N GLY A 30 3.50 -7.52 0.60
CA GLY A 30 3.19 -8.25 -0.64
C GLY A 30 3.05 -9.76 -0.41
N GLU A 31 2.87 -10.50 -1.49
CA GLU A 31 2.60 -11.94 -1.50
C GLU A 31 3.77 -12.76 -0.94
N ARG A 32 5.01 -12.30 -1.12
CA ARG A 32 6.23 -12.93 -0.60
C ARG A 32 6.60 -12.43 0.80
N ASN A 33 5.67 -11.78 1.50
CA ASN A 33 5.92 -11.05 2.74
C ASN A 33 6.98 -9.94 2.61
N GLN A 34 7.18 -9.43 1.39
CA GLN A 34 8.03 -8.27 1.17
C GLN A 34 7.32 -7.01 1.63
N ASN A 35 8.07 -6.07 2.19
CA ASN A 35 7.54 -4.78 2.65
C ASN A 35 7.14 -3.94 1.44
N LEU A 36 5.95 -3.33 1.48
CA LEU A 36 5.48 -2.43 0.41
C LEU A 36 5.62 -0.97 0.88
N LYS A 37 6.62 -0.27 0.35
CA LYS A 37 6.87 1.15 0.58
C LYS A 37 5.86 2.01 -0.19
N ASN A 38 5.51 3.19 0.33
CA ASN A 38 4.65 4.18 -0.34
C ASN A 38 3.22 3.66 -0.62
N ALA A 39 2.74 2.66 0.11
CA ALA A 39 1.32 2.33 0.14
C ALA A 39 0.58 3.45 0.88
N LYS A 40 -0.47 3.97 0.26
CA LYS A 40 -1.29 5.05 0.80
C LYS A 40 -2.39 4.47 1.66
N VAL A 41 -2.27 4.67 2.96
CA VAL A 41 -3.27 4.27 3.95
C VAL A 41 -4.12 5.50 4.26
N THR A 42 -5.43 5.37 4.05
CA THR A 42 -6.40 6.46 4.28
C THR A 42 -7.42 6.04 5.32
N ILE A 43 -7.62 6.89 6.32
CA ILE A 43 -8.67 6.76 7.34
C ILE A 43 -9.69 7.85 7.09
N VAL A 44 -10.97 7.47 6.96
CA VAL A 44 -12.08 8.41 6.80
C VAL A 44 -12.74 8.62 8.16
N LEU A 45 -12.63 9.83 8.71
CA LEU A 45 -13.40 10.28 9.85
C LEU A 45 -14.60 11.11 9.37
N PRO A 46 -15.68 11.24 10.15
CA PRO A 46 -16.89 11.98 9.74
C PRO A 46 -16.68 13.42 9.26
N ARG A 47 -15.56 14.06 9.63
CA ARG A 47 -15.21 15.43 9.22
C ARG A 47 -13.78 15.60 8.67
N VAL A 48 -12.94 14.58 8.77
CA VAL A 48 -11.49 14.68 8.46
C VAL A 48 -11.03 13.38 7.80
N THR A 49 -10.16 13.49 6.81
CA THR A 49 -9.47 12.33 6.24
C THR A 49 -8.00 12.38 6.61
N LEU A 50 -7.49 11.32 7.24
CA LEU A 50 -6.06 11.17 7.53
C LEU A 50 -5.46 10.25 6.48
N THR A 51 -4.38 10.70 5.85
CA THR A 51 -3.65 9.91 4.85
C THR A 51 -2.19 9.80 5.25
N LEU A 52 -1.63 8.60 5.20
CA LEU A 52 -0.23 8.35 5.49
C LEU A 52 0.33 7.37 4.46
N LEU A 53 1.60 7.54 4.10
CA LEU A 53 2.33 6.61 3.25
C LEU A 53 3.14 5.64 4.12
N THR A 54 3.21 4.38 3.71
CA THR A 54 4.07 3.40 4.37
C THR A 54 5.55 3.70 4.15
N ASP A 55 6.36 3.44 5.18
CA ASP A 55 7.82 3.57 5.14
C ASP A 55 8.52 2.43 4.36
N ASP A 56 9.85 2.44 4.33
CA ASP A 56 10.68 1.39 3.69
C ASP A 56 10.44 -0.02 4.27
N ASN A 57 9.95 -0.10 5.50
CA ASN A 57 9.62 -1.34 6.19
C ASN A 57 8.14 -1.73 6.03
N GLY A 58 7.36 -0.96 5.26
CA GLY A 58 5.94 -1.19 4.99
C GLY A 58 5.03 -0.74 6.12
N TYR A 59 5.49 0.08 7.07
CA TYR A 59 4.70 0.54 8.20
C TYR A 59 4.11 1.93 7.97
N ALA A 60 2.85 2.10 8.38
CA ALA A 60 2.16 3.37 8.51
C ALA A 60 1.65 3.51 9.95
N LEU A 61 2.08 4.55 10.66
CA LEU A 61 1.74 4.80 12.06
C LEU A 61 0.91 6.09 12.20
N PHE A 62 -0.37 5.94 12.49
CA PHE A 62 -1.24 7.05 12.86
C PHE A 62 -1.16 7.29 14.36
N LYS A 63 -0.78 8.51 14.76
CA LYS A 63 -0.65 8.89 16.18
C LYS A 63 -1.87 9.67 16.63
N GLN A 64 -2.23 9.51 17.91
CA GLN A 64 -3.29 10.29 18.57
C GLN A 64 -4.67 10.18 17.91
N ILE A 65 -5.06 8.98 17.45
CA ILE A 65 -6.41 8.76 16.94
C ILE A 65 -7.33 8.24 18.05
N PRO A 66 -8.64 8.54 18.03
CA PRO A 66 -9.57 7.98 19.00
C PRO A 66 -9.58 6.45 18.97
N SER A 67 -9.67 5.82 20.13
CA SER A 67 -9.81 4.37 20.23
C SER A 67 -11.15 3.94 19.64
N GLY A 68 -11.12 2.99 18.71
CA GLY A 68 -12.31 2.44 18.10
C GLY A 68 -12.00 1.55 16.91
N ASN A 69 -13.07 1.19 16.19
CA ASN A 69 -12.99 0.50 14.91
C ASN A 69 -12.96 1.53 13.79
N TRP A 70 -11.97 1.42 12.91
CA TRP A 70 -11.74 2.34 11.81
C TRP A 70 -11.69 1.60 10.49
N THR A 71 -12.45 2.09 9.52
CA THR A 71 -12.33 1.63 8.14
C THR A 71 -11.11 2.27 7.50
N LEU A 72 -10.21 1.43 7.02
CA LEU A 72 -8.99 1.79 6.32
C LEU A 72 -9.15 1.49 4.84
N ASN A 73 -8.85 2.47 4.00
CA ASN A 73 -8.67 2.27 2.57
C ASN A 73 -7.17 2.32 2.26
N ILE A 74 -6.60 1.19 1.86
CA ILE A 74 -5.19 1.07 1.52
C ILE A 74 -5.09 1.00 0.00
N GLU A 75 -4.41 1.97 -0.59
CA GLU A 75 -4.09 2.00 -2.01
C GLU A 75 -2.60 1.74 -2.19
N TYR A 76 -2.25 0.75 -3.00
CA TYR A 76 -0.87 0.54 -3.41
C TYR A 76 -0.83 0.47 -4.94
N LYS A 77 -0.37 1.56 -5.55
CA LYS A 77 -0.37 1.78 -7.00
C LYS A 77 -1.77 1.59 -7.61
N ASN A 78 -2.02 0.52 -8.37
CA ASN A 78 -3.30 0.22 -9.01
C ASN A 78 -4.16 -0.78 -8.21
N LEU A 79 -3.72 -1.19 -7.02
CA LEU A 79 -4.46 -2.08 -6.14
C LEU A 79 -5.09 -1.30 -4.98
N ARG A 80 -6.26 -1.75 -4.56
CA ARG A 80 -7.01 -1.18 -3.43
C ARG A 80 -7.54 -2.30 -2.57
N GLU A 81 -7.39 -2.15 -1.27
CA GLU A 81 -7.93 -3.06 -0.27
C GLU A 81 -8.59 -2.23 0.83
N GLU A 82 -9.76 -2.68 1.28
CA GLU A 82 -10.49 -2.06 2.38
C GLU A 82 -10.50 -3.03 3.57
N THR A 83 -10.16 -2.53 4.75
CA THR A 83 -10.12 -3.35 5.96
C THR A 83 -10.53 -2.54 7.19
N VAL A 84 -10.85 -3.24 8.28
CA VAL A 84 -11.23 -2.61 9.54
C VAL A 84 -10.11 -2.82 10.55
N ALA A 85 -9.60 -1.72 11.10
CA ALA A 85 -8.64 -1.74 12.18
C ALA A 85 -9.34 -1.50 13.52
N ASN A 86 -8.99 -2.30 14.52
CA ASN A 86 -9.39 -2.06 15.90
C ASN A 86 -8.21 -1.44 16.66
N THR A 87 -8.41 -0.28 17.27
CA THR A 87 -7.35 0.40 18.01
C THR A 87 -7.25 -0.02 19.48
N ALA A 88 -8.14 -0.91 19.94
CA ALA A 88 -8.06 -1.52 21.26
C ALA A 88 -6.96 -2.61 21.34
N THR A 89 -6.55 -3.16 20.20
CA THR A 89 -5.46 -4.15 20.13
C THR A 89 -4.12 -3.43 19.95
N PRO A 90 -3.10 -3.74 20.77
CA PRO A 90 -1.77 -3.13 20.64
C PRO A 90 -0.98 -3.64 19.42
N ASP A 91 -1.46 -4.68 18.73
CA ASP A 91 -0.79 -5.27 17.58
C ASP A 91 -0.94 -4.43 16.30
N CYS A 92 0.12 -4.45 15.48
CA CYS A 92 0.09 -3.88 14.14
C CYS A 92 -0.81 -4.70 13.21
N LEU A 93 -1.79 -4.04 12.57
CA LEU A 93 -2.64 -4.69 11.58
C LEU A 93 -1.82 -5.01 10.32
N ILE A 94 -1.77 -6.27 9.92
CA ILE A 94 -1.05 -6.72 8.72
C ILE A 94 -2.02 -6.83 7.55
N VAL A 95 -1.77 -6.09 6.48
CA VAL A 95 -2.54 -6.13 5.23
C VAL A 95 -1.66 -6.69 4.11
N LYS A 96 -2.11 -7.76 3.46
CA LYS A 96 -1.36 -8.41 2.38
C LYS A 96 -1.96 -8.11 1.02
N PHE A 97 -1.14 -7.62 0.09
CA PHE A 97 -1.50 -7.37 -1.30
C PHE A 97 -1.00 -8.48 -2.23
N LYS A 98 -1.71 -8.70 -3.33
CA LYS A 98 -1.33 -9.62 -4.43
C LYS A 98 -0.21 -9.05 -5.31
N VAL A 99 0.88 -8.64 -4.68
CA VAL A 99 2.09 -8.12 -5.33
C VAL A 99 3.16 -9.18 -5.15
N PHE A 100 3.62 -9.81 -6.23
CA PHE A 100 4.64 -10.87 -6.13
C PHE A 100 6.06 -10.28 -6.09
N ILE A 101 6.37 -9.38 -7.01
CA ILE A 101 7.59 -8.56 -7.01
C ILE A 101 7.30 -7.15 -7.53
N GLU A 102 8.12 -6.21 -7.08
CA GLU A 102 8.15 -4.84 -7.60
C GLU A 102 9.48 -4.61 -8.32
N PHE A 103 9.45 -4.09 -9.55
CA PHE A 103 10.65 -3.79 -10.34
C PHE A 103 10.47 -2.47 -11.08
N TYR A 104 11.39 -1.50 -10.89
CA TYR A 104 11.33 -0.18 -11.55
C TYR A 104 9.92 0.45 -11.54
N ASN A 105 9.26 0.43 -10.38
CA ASN A 105 7.91 0.95 -10.18
C ASN A 105 6.76 0.15 -10.86
N PHE A 106 7.03 -0.98 -11.51
CA PHE A 106 6.01 -1.92 -11.99
C PHE A 106 5.67 -2.97 -10.93
N ILE A 107 4.38 -3.32 -10.82
CA ILE A 107 3.91 -4.49 -10.07
C ILE A 107 3.85 -5.67 -11.03
N LEU A 108 4.52 -6.77 -10.68
CA LEU A 108 4.36 -8.01 -11.41
C LEU A 108 3.56 -9.01 -10.56
N PRO A 109 2.44 -9.54 -11.08
CA PRO A 109 1.75 -10.66 -10.48
C PRO A 109 2.53 -11.96 -10.71
N ARG A 110 2.25 -12.96 -9.87
CA ARG A 110 2.85 -14.29 -9.92
C ARG A 110 2.85 -14.92 -11.32
N ASP A 111 1.69 -14.91 -11.98
CA ASP A 111 1.50 -15.60 -13.28
C ASP A 111 2.38 -15.00 -14.38
N LEU A 112 2.52 -13.67 -14.39
CA LEU A 112 3.38 -12.97 -15.33
C LEU A 112 4.85 -13.35 -15.13
N VAL A 113 5.30 -13.44 -13.87
CA VAL A 113 6.68 -13.81 -13.55
C VAL A 113 6.97 -15.25 -13.99
N TYR A 114 6.06 -16.19 -13.74
CA TYR A 114 6.27 -17.57 -14.19
C TYR A 114 6.25 -17.71 -15.71
N ASN A 115 5.33 -17.04 -16.41
CA ASN A 115 5.27 -17.07 -17.87
C ASN A 115 6.54 -16.49 -18.50
N LEU A 116 7.06 -15.38 -17.97
CA LEU A 116 8.33 -14.80 -18.41
C LEU A 116 9.50 -15.74 -18.13
N ALA A 117 9.56 -16.36 -16.95
CA ALA A 117 10.63 -17.29 -16.59
C ALA A 117 10.65 -18.52 -17.52
N ILE A 118 9.49 -19.14 -17.77
CA ILE A 118 9.35 -20.28 -18.68
C ILE A 118 9.76 -19.87 -20.10
N GLY A 119 9.32 -18.69 -20.56
CA GLY A 119 9.69 -18.13 -21.85
C GLY A 119 11.20 -18.01 -22.00
N ILE A 120 11.87 -17.39 -21.04
CA ILE A 120 13.33 -17.22 -21.03
C ILE A 120 14.03 -18.58 -21.02
N ILE A 121 13.61 -19.51 -20.16
CA ILE A 121 14.19 -20.87 -20.08
C ILE A 121 14.03 -21.61 -21.42
N SER A 122 12.87 -21.54 -22.05
CA SER A 122 12.63 -22.20 -23.34
C SER A 122 13.51 -21.63 -24.47
N LEU A 123 13.74 -20.31 -24.46
CA LEU A 123 14.63 -19.65 -25.42
C LEU A 123 16.08 -20.07 -25.22
N TRP A 124 16.56 -20.17 -23.98
CA TRP A 124 17.90 -20.68 -23.68
C TRP A 124 18.07 -22.13 -24.14
N ILE A 125 17.07 -22.98 -23.92
CA ILE A 125 17.09 -24.38 -24.39
C ILE A 125 17.19 -24.45 -25.91
N LEU A 126 16.35 -23.69 -26.63
CA LEU A 126 16.39 -23.65 -28.10
C LEU A 126 17.73 -23.13 -28.62
N LEU A 127 18.31 -22.12 -27.97
CA LEU A 127 19.60 -21.55 -28.34
C LEU A 127 20.74 -22.55 -28.13
N ILE A 128 20.75 -23.28 -27.01
CA ILE A 128 21.72 -24.34 -26.73
C ILE A 128 21.59 -25.47 -27.77
N VAL A 129 20.37 -25.92 -28.06
CA VAL A 129 20.12 -26.95 -29.08
C VAL A 129 20.61 -26.47 -30.47
N ALA A 130 20.35 -25.22 -30.85
CA ALA A 130 20.82 -24.66 -32.11
C ALA A 130 22.35 -24.61 -32.19
N ILE A 131 23.05 -24.26 -31.10
CA ILE A 131 24.51 -24.29 -31.03
C ILE A 131 25.03 -25.73 -31.20
N ILE A 132 24.44 -26.71 -30.50
CA ILE A 132 24.83 -28.12 -30.60
C ILE A 132 24.63 -28.63 -32.04
N LEU A 133 23.49 -28.30 -32.67
CA LEU A 133 23.22 -28.69 -34.06
C LEU A 133 24.23 -28.05 -35.02
N ARG A 134 24.55 -26.77 -34.87
CA ARG A 134 25.56 -26.10 -35.71
C ARG A 134 26.95 -26.71 -35.53
N TYR A 135 27.34 -27.04 -34.30
CA TYR A 135 28.63 -27.68 -34.02
C TYR A 135 28.72 -29.08 -34.62
N ARG A 136 27.60 -29.82 -34.62
CA ARG A 136 27.53 -31.19 -35.17
C ARG A 136 27.49 -31.23 -36.71
N VAL A 137 26.87 -30.23 -37.36
CA VAL A 137 26.77 -30.16 -38.83
C VAL A 137 28.01 -29.50 -39.46
N GLY A 138 28.70 -28.62 -38.74
CA GLY A 138 29.94 -27.99 -39.20
C GLY A 138 31.21 -28.85 -39.06
N ARG A 139 31.08 -30.09 -38.59
CA ARG A 139 32.13 -31.11 -38.51
C ARG A 139 31.72 -32.29 -39.39
#